data_AF-A0A669F1N8-F1
#
_entry.id   AF-A0A669F1N8-F1
#
_cell.length_a   1.000
_cell.length_b   1.000
_cell.length_c   1.000
_cell.angle_alpha   90.00
_cell.angle_beta   90.00
_cell.angle_gamma   90.00
#
_symmetry.space_group_name_H-M   'P 1'
#
loop_
_entity.id
_entity.type
_entity.pdbx_description
1 polymer ?
#
loop_
_entity_poly.entity_id
_entity_poly.type
_entity_poly.pdbx_seq_one_letter_code
_entity_poly.pdbx_strand_id
1 'polypeptide(L)'
;MQVCRCGLLPSSLAHLPIILGDSFHYLPLCLLIFVLLHVTLHAACLCPLPSTTEEVSCEFGSSKYYALCGFGGILSCGLTHTAVVPLDLVKCRLQVNPDKYKSIGNGFAVTVREDGVRGLAKGWAPTFIGYSMQGLCKFGFYEVFKILYSDLLGEENTYLWRTSLYLAASASAEFFADIALAPMEAAKVRIQTQPGYANTLRECAPKMYAEEGLWAFYKGVAPLWMRQIPYTMMKFACFERTVEMLYKYVVPKPRSECSKPEQLVVTFVAGYIAGVFCAIVSHPADSVVSVLNKEKGSTAMQVLKRLGPKGVWKGLFARIIMIGTLTALQWFIYDSVKVYFRLPRPPPPEMPESLKKKLGLTE
;
A
#
# COMPACT_ATOMS: atom_id res chain seq x y z
N MET A 1 0.21 12.90 -35.22
CA MET A 1 -0.58 11.69 -34.93
C MET A 1 0.25 10.49 -35.36
N GLN A 2 1.05 9.93 -34.45
CA GLN A 2 1.84 8.72 -34.73
C GLN A 2 1.39 7.65 -33.74
N VAL A 3 0.59 6.72 -34.27
CA VAL A 3 0.07 5.56 -33.57
C VAL A 3 1.22 4.56 -33.44
N CYS A 4 1.85 4.50 -32.27
CA CYS A 4 2.78 3.41 -31.96
C CYS A 4 1.99 2.11 -31.77
N ARG A 5 1.99 1.27 -32.82
CA ARG A 5 1.59 -0.14 -32.75
C ARG A 5 2.57 -0.90 -31.85
N CYS A 6 2.21 -1.15 -30.60
CA CYS A 6 2.82 -2.23 -29.80
C CYS A 6 2.04 -3.52 -30.01
N GLY A 7 2.23 -4.14 -31.16
CA GLY A 7 1.92 -5.55 -31.38
C GLY A 7 3.22 -6.33 -31.27
N LEU A 8 3.39 -7.07 -30.18
CA LEU A 8 4.29 -8.24 -30.04
C LEU A 8 4.06 -8.82 -28.63
N LEU A 9 3.17 -9.82 -28.54
CA LEU A 9 3.28 -10.83 -27.50
C LEU A 9 4.64 -11.52 -27.69
N PRO A 10 5.56 -11.54 -26.71
CA PRO A 10 6.70 -12.41 -26.79
C PRO A 10 6.23 -13.85 -26.51
N SER A 11 6.48 -14.73 -27.47
CA SER A 11 6.40 -16.20 -27.41
C SER A 11 7.32 -16.85 -26.33
N SER A 12 7.78 -16.08 -25.34
CA SER A 12 8.62 -16.50 -24.21
C SER A 12 7.86 -17.24 -23.10
N LEU A 13 6.55 -17.47 -23.27
CA LEU A 13 5.71 -18.22 -22.31
C LEU A 13 6.06 -19.72 -22.22
N ALA A 14 6.88 -20.26 -23.12
CA ALA A 14 7.17 -21.70 -23.21
C ALA A 14 8.39 -22.18 -22.41
N HIS A 15 9.29 -21.30 -21.94
CA HIS A 15 10.58 -21.72 -21.35
C HIS A 15 10.82 -21.32 -19.88
N LEU A 16 9.86 -20.66 -19.23
CA LEU A 16 9.95 -20.38 -17.79
C LEU A 16 9.86 -21.62 -16.83
N PRO A 17 9.35 -22.82 -17.21
CA PRO A 17 9.23 -23.91 -16.24
C PRO A 17 10.54 -24.71 -16.00
N ILE A 18 11.67 -24.34 -16.61
CA ILE A 18 12.89 -25.19 -16.60
C ILE A 18 13.93 -24.76 -15.54
N ILE A 19 13.88 -23.54 -14.99
CA ILE A 19 14.92 -23.05 -14.05
C ILE A 19 14.53 -23.19 -12.56
N LEU A 20 13.26 -23.49 -12.24
CA LEU A 20 12.76 -23.56 -10.85
C LEU A 20 12.37 -24.99 -10.46
N GLY A 21 13.39 -25.84 -10.27
CA GLY A 21 13.24 -27.10 -9.54
C GLY A 21 12.67 -26.87 -8.13
N ASP A 22 11.68 -27.66 -7.74
CA ASP A 22 11.07 -27.80 -6.41
C ASP A 22 10.55 -26.54 -5.69
N SER A 23 10.39 -25.40 -6.38
CA SER A 23 9.95 -24.12 -5.78
C SER A 23 8.51 -23.72 -6.12
N PHE A 24 7.61 -24.70 -6.31
CA PHE A 24 6.18 -24.48 -6.63
C PHE A 24 5.40 -23.68 -5.56
N HIS A 25 5.97 -23.48 -4.37
CA HIS A 25 5.41 -22.63 -3.31
C HIS A 25 5.48 -21.11 -3.61
N TYR A 26 6.36 -20.67 -4.54
CA TYR A 26 6.61 -19.23 -4.81
C TYR A 26 6.12 -18.74 -6.17
N LEU A 27 5.67 -19.63 -7.06
CA LEU A 27 5.11 -19.29 -8.37
C LEU A 27 4.01 -18.20 -8.35
N PRO A 28 3.07 -18.17 -7.38
CA PRO A 28 2.08 -17.08 -7.31
C PRO A 28 2.66 -15.75 -6.79
N LEU A 29 3.73 -15.79 -6.01
CA LEU A 29 4.49 -14.60 -5.62
C LEU A 29 5.22 -14.03 -6.84
N CYS A 30 5.83 -14.88 -7.67
CA CYS A 30 6.43 -14.49 -8.94
C CYS A 30 5.42 -13.89 -9.91
N LEU A 31 4.19 -14.43 -9.98
CA LEU A 31 3.12 -13.87 -10.81
C LEU A 31 2.67 -12.50 -10.30
N LEU A 32 2.55 -12.32 -8.97
CA LEU A 32 2.22 -11.04 -8.35
C LEU A 32 3.33 -10.00 -8.58
N ILE A 33 4.59 -10.38 -8.39
CA ILE A 33 5.76 -9.56 -8.68
C ILE A 33 5.76 -9.19 -10.15
N PHE A 34 5.47 -10.13 -11.06
CA PHE A 34 5.40 -9.87 -12.49
C PHE A 34 4.28 -8.89 -12.82
N VAL A 35 3.06 -9.07 -12.28
CA VAL A 35 1.95 -8.12 -12.46
C VAL A 35 2.28 -6.74 -11.88
N LEU A 36 2.85 -6.68 -10.68
CA LEU A 36 3.26 -5.42 -10.06
C LEU A 36 4.38 -4.75 -10.85
N LEU A 37 5.43 -5.45 -11.26
CA LEU A 37 6.50 -4.93 -12.11
C LEU A 37 6.00 -4.50 -13.49
N HIS A 38 5.06 -5.24 -14.09
CA HIS A 38 4.51 -4.90 -15.39
C HIS A 38 3.64 -3.64 -15.30
N VAL A 39 2.89 -3.48 -14.21
CA VAL A 39 2.19 -2.22 -13.87
C VAL A 39 3.20 -1.09 -13.61
N THR A 40 4.32 -1.34 -12.92
CA THR A 40 5.41 -0.36 -12.73
C THR A 40 6.01 0.08 -14.07
N LEU A 41 6.31 -0.87 -14.95
CA LEU A 41 6.87 -0.62 -16.28
C LEU A 41 5.88 0.13 -17.17
N HIS A 42 4.60 -0.21 -17.14
CA HIS A 42 3.57 0.54 -17.87
C HIS A 42 3.36 1.95 -17.29
N ALA A 43 3.31 2.10 -15.96
CA ALA A 43 3.16 3.39 -15.30
C ALA A 43 4.38 4.30 -15.54
N ALA A 44 5.59 3.73 -15.54
CA ALA A 44 6.83 4.44 -15.89
C ALA A 44 6.87 4.84 -17.38
N CYS A 45 6.33 4.00 -18.28
CA CYS A 45 6.32 4.25 -19.73
C CYS A 45 5.21 5.21 -20.18
N LEU A 46 4.11 5.32 -19.42
CA LEU A 46 3.01 6.27 -19.66
C LEU A 46 3.31 7.70 -19.18
N CYS A 47 4.39 7.91 -18.44
CA CYS A 47 4.78 9.25 -18.01
C CYS A 47 5.43 10.00 -19.18
N PRO A 48 4.82 11.11 -19.68
CA PRO A 48 5.50 11.95 -20.65
C PRO A 48 6.77 12.50 -20.00
N LEU A 49 7.86 12.60 -20.77
CA LEU A 49 9.01 13.43 -20.41
C LEU A 49 8.73 14.85 -20.91
N PRO A 50 8.60 15.87 -20.03
CA PRO A 50 8.88 17.22 -20.50
C PRO A 50 9.69 18.13 -19.55
N SER A 51 10.15 19.17 -20.24
CA SER A 51 11.17 20.20 -20.08
C SER A 51 11.39 20.88 -18.72
N THR A 52 12.59 21.48 -18.68
CA THR A 52 13.24 22.26 -17.63
C THR A 52 12.48 23.54 -17.25
N THR A 53 12.68 23.96 -15.98
CA THR A 53 12.29 25.24 -15.33
C THR A 53 10.79 25.58 -15.31
N GLU A 54 10.04 25.17 -14.28
CA GLU A 54 8.62 25.56 -14.17
C GLU A 54 8.13 25.75 -12.72
N GLU A 55 7.33 26.81 -12.54
CA GLU A 55 6.64 27.25 -11.33
C GLU A 55 5.77 26.14 -10.69
N VAL A 56 5.70 26.15 -9.35
CA VAL A 56 4.90 25.20 -8.57
C VAL A 56 3.41 25.42 -8.87
N SER A 57 2.64 24.35 -9.10
CA SER A 57 1.23 24.47 -9.55
C SER A 57 0.23 24.91 -8.47
N CYS A 58 0.64 24.87 -7.20
CA CYS A 58 -0.13 25.32 -6.04
C CYS A 58 0.79 25.58 -4.84
N GLU A 59 0.36 26.46 -3.94
CA GLU A 59 1.05 26.70 -2.67
C GLU A 59 0.96 25.50 -1.73
N PHE A 60 2.02 25.27 -0.96
CA PHE A 60 2.06 24.22 0.06
C PHE A 60 1.02 24.50 1.14
N GLY A 61 0.24 23.49 1.51
CA GLY A 61 -0.85 23.65 2.49
C GLY A 61 -2.14 24.27 1.96
N SER A 62 -2.22 24.62 0.67
CA SER A 62 -3.47 25.08 0.04
C SER A 62 -4.52 23.95 -0.12
N SER A 63 -5.81 24.29 -0.23
CA SER A 63 -6.86 23.30 -0.50
C SER A 63 -6.61 22.51 -1.80
N LYS A 64 -6.03 23.17 -2.81
CA LYS A 64 -5.63 22.54 -4.08
C LYS A 64 -4.50 21.53 -3.89
N TYR A 65 -3.53 21.82 -3.02
CA TYR A 65 -2.46 20.89 -2.65
C TYR A 65 -3.03 19.62 -2.00
N TYR A 66 -3.91 19.76 -1.02
CA TYR A 66 -4.54 18.60 -0.36
C TYR A 66 -5.38 17.76 -1.32
N ALA A 67 -6.16 18.41 -2.20
CA ALA A 67 -6.98 17.70 -3.18
C ALA A 67 -6.13 16.88 -4.16
N LEU A 68 -5.02 17.45 -4.66
CA LEU A 68 -4.12 16.75 -5.57
C LEU A 68 -3.33 15.63 -4.86
N CYS A 69 -2.99 15.80 -3.57
CA CYS A 69 -2.46 14.71 -2.74
C CYS A 69 -3.48 13.59 -2.55
N GLY A 70 -4.75 13.92 -2.30
CA GLY A 70 -5.83 12.94 -2.27
C GLY A 70 -6.00 12.20 -3.59
N PHE A 71 -5.94 12.91 -4.72
CA PHE A 71 -6.01 12.32 -6.06
C PHE A 71 -4.83 11.38 -6.35
N GLY A 72 -3.60 11.76 -5.98
CA GLY A 72 -2.45 10.86 -6.03
C GLY A 72 -2.65 9.61 -5.18
N GLY A 73 -3.29 9.76 -4.02
CA GLY A 73 -3.68 8.66 -3.15
C GLY A 73 -4.69 7.70 -3.79
N ILE A 74 -5.71 8.22 -4.50
CA ILE A 74 -6.68 7.42 -5.28
C ILE A 74 -5.93 6.53 -6.27
N LEU A 75 -5.08 7.12 -7.10
CA LEU A 75 -4.37 6.37 -8.15
C LEU A 75 -3.39 5.35 -7.54
N SER A 76 -2.67 5.76 -6.50
CA SER A 76 -1.71 4.91 -5.80
C SER A 76 -2.39 3.68 -5.19
N CYS A 77 -3.36 3.87 -4.29
CA CYS A 77 -4.01 2.75 -3.61
C CYS A 77 -4.97 2.00 -4.52
N GLY A 78 -5.80 2.71 -5.29
CA GLY A 78 -6.82 2.09 -6.14
C GLY A 78 -6.23 1.16 -7.19
N LEU A 79 -5.21 1.62 -7.94
CA LEU A 79 -4.61 0.80 -9.00
C LEU A 79 -3.82 -0.39 -8.43
N THR A 80 -3.01 -0.15 -7.39
CA THR A 80 -2.19 -1.21 -6.80
C THR A 80 -3.04 -2.30 -6.14
N HIS A 81 -4.09 -1.93 -5.41
CA HIS A 81 -4.99 -2.91 -4.79
C HIS A 81 -5.85 -3.65 -5.82
N THR A 82 -6.25 -2.98 -6.90
CA THR A 82 -7.01 -3.64 -7.99
C THR A 82 -6.14 -4.66 -8.72
N ALA A 83 -4.87 -4.35 -8.96
CA ALA A 83 -3.93 -5.27 -9.61
C ALA A 83 -3.72 -6.57 -8.82
N VAL A 84 -3.86 -6.53 -7.49
CA VAL A 84 -3.69 -7.70 -6.61
C VAL A 84 -4.99 -8.46 -6.31
N VAL A 85 -6.14 -8.02 -6.86
CA VAL A 85 -7.46 -8.67 -6.63
C VAL A 85 -7.46 -10.18 -6.90
N PRO A 86 -6.85 -10.70 -7.99
CA PRO A 86 -6.82 -12.15 -8.22
C PRO A 86 -6.15 -12.93 -7.08
N LEU A 87 -5.08 -12.37 -6.52
CA LEU A 87 -4.38 -12.98 -5.40
C LEU A 87 -5.17 -12.83 -4.10
N ASP A 88 -5.77 -11.66 -3.85
CA ASP A 88 -6.58 -11.41 -2.66
C ASP A 88 -7.79 -12.38 -2.62
N LEU A 89 -8.46 -12.56 -3.75
CA LEU A 89 -9.55 -13.51 -3.90
C LEU A 89 -9.15 -14.94 -3.53
N VAL A 90 -8.04 -15.43 -4.09
CA VAL A 90 -7.56 -16.79 -3.80
C VAL A 90 -7.16 -16.93 -2.33
N LYS A 91 -6.53 -15.89 -1.77
CA LYS A 91 -6.14 -15.86 -0.35
C LYS A 91 -7.35 -15.89 0.57
N CYS A 92 -8.37 -15.09 0.31
CA CYS A 92 -9.61 -15.08 1.10
C CYS A 92 -10.33 -16.43 1.03
N ARG A 93 -10.41 -17.05 -0.15
CA ARG A 93 -11.00 -18.38 -0.33
C ARG A 93 -10.24 -19.47 0.42
N LEU A 94 -8.92 -19.44 0.37
CA LEU A 94 -8.03 -20.32 1.14
C LEU A 94 -8.23 -20.18 2.65
N GLN A 95 -8.44 -18.96 3.14
CA GLN A 95 -8.68 -18.72 4.57
C GLN A 95 -10.05 -19.21 5.04
N VAL A 96 -11.06 -19.15 4.18
CA VAL A 96 -12.43 -19.55 4.54
C VAL A 96 -12.69 -21.04 4.33
N ASN A 97 -12.12 -21.65 3.29
CA ASN A 97 -12.28 -23.07 3.01
C ASN A 97 -10.93 -23.73 2.67
N PRO A 98 -10.11 -24.04 3.70
CA PRO A 98 -8.79 -24.63 3.51
C PRO A 98 -8.81 -26.07 2.99
N ASP A 99 -9.93 -26.78 3.12
CA ASP A 99 -10.08 -28.15 2.62
C ASP A 99 -10.23 -28.18 1.10
N LYS A 100 -10.97 -27.21 0.55
CA LYS A 100 -11.18 -27.05 -0.89
C LYS A 100 -9.98 -26.40 -1.59
N TYR A 101 -9.42 -25.37 -0.97
CA TYR A 101 -8.29 -24.62 -1.51
C TYR A 101 -7.05 -24.99 -0.70
N LYS A 102 -6.17 -25.84 -1.23
CA LYS A 102 -5.04 -26.38 -0.44
C LYS A 102 -3.78 -25.52 -0.49
N SER A 103 -3.63 -24.74 -1.56
CA SER A 103 -2.50 -23.84 -1.77
C SER A 103 -2.94 -22.69 -2.69
N ILE A 104 -2.13 -21.63 -2.79
CA ILE A 104 -2.45 -20.51 -3.67
C ILE A 104 -2.51 -20.96 -5.13
N GLY A 105 -1.54 -21.76 -5.60
CA GLY A 105 -1.53 -22.29 -6.97
C GLY A 105 -2.73 -23.19 -7.26
N ASN A 106 -3.05 -24.10 -6.34
CA ASN A 106 -4.28 -24.90 -6.41
C ASN A 106 -5.52 -24.01 -6.40
N GLY A 107 -5.53 -22.93 -5.62
CA GLY A 107 -6.66 -22.02 -5.53
C GLY A 107 -6.90 -21.20 -6.80
N PHE A 108 -5.85 -20.82 -7.51
CA PHE A 108 -5.98 -20.28 -8.87
C PHE A 108 -6.57 -21.32 -9.82
N ALA A 109 -6.04 -22.55 -9.83
CA ALA A 109 -6.53 -23.61 -10.73
C ALA A 109 -8.00 -23.98 -10.46
N VAL A 110 -8.39 -24.15 -9.19
CA VAL A 110 -9.76 -24.45 -8.78
C VAL A 110 -10.69 -23.29 -9.14
N THR A 111 -10.28 -22.04 -8.88
CA THR A 111 -11.10 -20.87 -9.22
C THR A 111 -11.31 -20.75 -10.72
N VAL A 112 -10.27 -20.95 -11.54
CA VAL A 112 -10.40 -20.89 -13.00
C VAL A 112 -11.27 -22.04 -13.51
N ARG A 113 -11.18 -23.24 -12.91
CA ARG A 113 -12.02 -24.39 -13.30
C ARG A 113 -13.49 -24.19 -12.97
N GLU A 114 -13.82 -23.57 -11.84
CA GLU A 114 -15.21 -23.44 -11.37
C GLU A 114 -15.88 -22.13 -11.80
N ASP A 115 -15.17 -21.00 -11.72
CA ASP A 115 -15.71 -19.66 -12.00
C ASP A 115 -15.18 -19.05 -13.32
N GLY A 116 -14.27 -19.75 -14.01
CA GLY A 116 -13.59 -19.25 -15.20
C GLY A 116 -12.54 -18.16 -14.89
N VAL A 117 -11.87 -17.67 -15.93
CA VAL A 117 -10.84 -16.61 -15.81
C VAL A 117 -11.42 -15.30 -15.26
N ARG A 118 -12.67 -14.97 -15.62
CA ARG A 118 -13.37 -13.79 -15.09
C ARG A 118 -13.68 -13.93 -13.59
N GLY A 119 -13.75 -15.15 -13.06
CA GLY A 119 -13.91 -15.42 -11.64
C GLY A 119 -12.79 -14.85 -10.77
N LEU A 120 -11.58 -14.73 -11.32
CA LEU A 120 -10.42 -14.15 -10.62
C LEU A 120 -10.56 -12.64 -10.36
N ALA A 121 -11.45 -11.96 -11.08
CA ALA A 121 -11.72 -10.54 -10.88
C ALA A 121 -12.91 -10.28 -9.95
N LYS A 122 -13.52 -11.30 -9.31
CA LYS A 122 -14.66 -11.06 -8.40
C LYS A 122 -14.23 -10.15 -7.24
N GLY A 123 -15.05 -9.12 -6.99
CA GLY A 123 -14.75 -8.10 -5.99
C GLY A 123 -13.78 -7.00 -6.45
N TRP A 124 -13.42 -6.92 -7.74
CA TRP A 124 -12.56 -5.83 -8.24
C TRP A 124 -13.17 -4.44 -8.01
N ALA A 125 -14.48 -4.27 -8.23
CA ALA A 125 -15.18 -2.99 -8.07
C ALA A 125 -15.16 -2.45 -6.63
N PRO A 126 -15.59 -3.21 -5.60
CA PRO A 126 -15.48 -2.73 -4.22
C PRO A 126 -14.02 -2.53 -3.80
N THR A 127 -13.08 -3.34 -4.31
CA THR A 127 -11.65 -3.13 -4.05
C THR A 127 -11.17 -1.80 -4.62
N PHE A 128 -11.42 -1.52 -5.90
CA PHE A 128 -11.02 -0.28 -6.54
C PHE A 128 -11.62 0.94 -5.84
N ILE A 129 -12.95 0.94 -5.62
CA ILE A 129 -13.66 2.08 -5.01
C ILE A 129 -13.20 2.27 -3.57
N GLY A 130 -13.18 1.19 -2.77
CA GLY A 130 -12.81 1.24 -1.36
C GLY A 130 -11.37 1.73 -1.14
N TYR A 131 -10.41 1.13 -1.83
CA TYR A 131 -9.01 1.54 -1.70
C TYR A 131 -8.71 2.89 -2.35
N SER A 132 -9.50 3.33 -3.34
CA SER A 132 -9.43 4.71 -3.84
C SER A 132 -9.87 5.71 -2.77
N MET A 133 -10.98 5.46 -2.10
CA MET A 133 -11.46 6.29 -0.98
C MET A 133 -10.48 6.28 0.19
N GLN A 134 -9.95 5.10 0.55
CA GLN A 134 -8.90 4.98 1.54
C GLN A 134 -7.67 5.79 1.14
N GLY A 135 -7.22 5.68 -0.12
CA GLY A 135 -6.08 6.42 -0.66
C GLY A 135 -6.28 7.93 -0.60
N LEU A 136 -7.46 8.41 -0.99
CA LEU A 136 -7.84 9.82 -0.92
C LEU A 136 -7.68 10.37 0.50
N CYS A 137 -8.32 9.72 1.47
CA CYS A 137 -8.29 10.15 2.87
C CYS A 137 -6.88 9.98 3.45
N LYS A 138 -6.22 8.85 3.21
CA LYS A 138 -4.90 8.55 3.79
C LYS A 138 -3.85 9.55 3.35
N PHE A 139 -3.69 9.80 2.05
CA PHE A 139 -2.65 10.71 1.56
C PHE A 139 -3.08 12.18 1.61
N GLY A 140 -4.37 12.48 1.47
CA GLY A 140 -4.90 13.84 1.61
C GLY A 140 -4.85 14.32 3.06
N PHE A 141 -5.45 13.58 3.98
CA PHE A 141 -5.48 13.96 5.40
C PHE A 141 -4.12 13.83 6.08
N TYR A 142 -3.23 12.94 5.60
CA TYR A 142 -1.87 12.91 6.13
C TYR A 142 -1.19 14.27 6.00
N GLU A 143 -1.31 14.93 4.84
CA GLU A 143 -0.73 16.25 4.63
C GLU A 143 -1.41 17.32 5.50
N VAL A 144 -2.74 17.25 5.66
CA VAL A 144 -3.50 18.16 6.53
C VAL A 144 -3.05 18.02 7.99
N PHE A 145 -3.03 16.80 8.53
CA PHE A 145 -2.63 16.56 9.92
C PHE A 145 -1.15 16.83 10.14
N LYS A 146 -0.28 16.58 9.15
CA LYS A 146 1.14 16.91 9.23
C LYS A 146 1.36 18.41 9.39
N ILE A 147 0.68 19.24 8.60
CA ILE A 147 0.77 20.70 8.70
C ILE A 147 0.14 21.17 10.01
N LEU A 148 -1.07 20.72 10.33
CA LEU A 148 -1.76 21.08 11.58
C LEU A 148 -0.92 20.75 12.83
N TYR A 149 -0.33 19.56 12.91
CA TYR A 149 0.48 19.16 14.07
C TYR A 149 1.85 19.85 14.08
N SER A 150 2.41 20.19 12.92
CA SER A 150 3.62 21.00 12.81
C SER A 150 3.40 22.42 13.36
N ASP A 151 2.30 23.05 12.95
CA ASP A 151 1.94 24.41 13.38
C ASP A 151 1.67 24.46 14.89
N LEU A 152 1.06 23.40 15.45
CA LEU A 152 0.80 23.28 16.89
C LEU A 152 2.07 23.06 17.74
N LEU A 153 3.05 22.33 17.23
CA LEU A 153 4.29 22.02 17.97
C LEU A 153 5.33 23.15 17.87
N GLY A 154 5.26 23.96 16.81
CA GLY A 154 6.27 24.97 16.46
C GLY A 154 7.49 24.37 15.78
N GLU A 155 8.32 25.20 15.15
CA GLU A 155 9.43 24.75 14.29
C GLU A 155 10.47 23.86 15.00
N GLU A 156 10.85 24.24 16.22
CA GLU A 156 11.90 23.54 16.98
C GLU A 156 11.45 22.12 17.37
N ASN A 157 10.25 22.00 17.94
CA ASN A 157 9.71 20.72 18.36
C ASN A 157 9.31 19.86 17.17
N THR A 158 8.90 20.46 16.05
CA THR A 158 8.60 19.74 14.81
C THR A 158 9.85 18.99 14.33
N TYR A 159 11.03 19.61 14.37
CA TYR A 159 12.27 18.94 13.98
C TYR A 159 12.69 17.83 14.97
N LEU A 160 12.59 18.10 16.27
CA LEU A 160 12.96 17.14 17.33
C LEU A 160 12.03 15.93 17.37
N TRP A 161 10.72 16.15 17.26
CA TRP A 161 9.66 15.15 17.39
C TRP A 161 9.07 14.71 16.05
N ARG A 162 9.73 14.99 14.92
CA ARG A 162 9.26 14.67 13.56
C ARG A 162 8.74 13.25 13.38
N THR A 163 9.41 12.26 13.97
CA THR A 163 8.98 10.86 13.88
C THR A 163 7.63 10.66 14.57
N SER A 164 7.46 11.20 15.77
CA SER A 164 6.19 11.16 16.51
C SER A 164 5.09 11.95 15.79
N LEU A 165 5.44 13.07 15.16
CA LEU A 165 4.53 13.84 14.33
C LEU A 165 4.07 13.02 13.11
N TYR A 166 4.98 12.35 12.38
CA TYR A 166 4.61 11.49 11.25
C TYR A 166 3.73 10.32 11.69
N LEU A 167 4.03 9.71 12.83
CA LEU A 167 3.21 8.63 13.41
C LEU A 167 1.81 9.14 13.78
N ALA A 168 1.70 10.29 14.44
CA ALA A 168 0.41 10.87 14.81
C ALA A 168 -0.40 11.30 13.58
N ALA A 169 0.20 12.00 12.63
CA ALA A 169 -0.46 12.47 11.42
C ALA A 169 -0.98 11.30 10.55
N SER A 170 -0.16 10.26 10.40
CA SER A 170 -0.54 9.07 9.64
C SER A 170 -1.60 8.23 10.35
N ALA A 171 -1.57 8.13 11.68
CA ALA A 171 -2.62 7.45 12.45
C ALA A 171 -3.98 8.16 12.32
N SER A 172 -4.00 9.49 12.49
CA SER A 172 -5.20 10.31 12.33
C SER A 172 -5.77 10.22 10.91
N ALA A 173 -4.91 10.25 9.89
CA ALA A 173 -5.35 10.09 8.50
C ALA A 173 -5.95 8.71 8.23
N GLU A 174 -5.32 7.63 8.72
CA GLU A 174 -5.80 6.27 8.52
C GLU A 174 -7.14 6.02 9.22
N PHE A 175 -7.35 6.61 10.41
CA PHE A 175 -8.60 6.48 11.15
C PHE A 175 -9.82 6.85 10.28
N PHE A 176 -9.77 8.01 9.62
CA PHE A 176 -10.84 8.45 8.71
C PHE A 176 -10.84 7.67 7.39
N ALA A 177 -9.66 7.29 6.89
CA ALA A 177 -9.56 6.50 5.66
C ALA A 177 -10.23 5.13 5.79
N ASP A 178 -10.12 4.49 6.96
CA ASP A 178 -10.73 3.20 7.23
C ASP A 178 -12.26 3.27 7.39
N ILE A 179 -12.79 4.39 7.90
CA ILE A 179 -14.24 4.63 7.88
C ILE A 179 -14.74 4.66 6.44
N ALA A 180 -14.00 5.32 5.54
CA ALA A 180 -14.33 5.38 4.13
C ALA A 180 -14.17 4.02 3.41
N LEU A 181 -13.19 3.21 3.81
CA LEU A 181 -12.93 1.88 3.24
C LEU A 181 -13.94 0.82 3.71
N ALA A 182 -14.37 0.88 4.97
CA ALA A 182 -15.09 -0.22 5.63
C ALA A 182 -16.32 -0.75 4.87
N PRO A 183 -17.22 0.08 4.32
CA PRO A 183 -18.38 -0.42 3.58
C PRO A 183 -17.99 -1.26 2.35
N MET A 184 -16.95 -0.84 1.64
CA MET A 184 -16.47 -1.54 0.45
C MET A 184 -15.70 -2.81 0.82
N GLU A 185 -14.92 -2.79 1.90
CA GLU A 185 -14.22 -3.99 2.40
C GLU A 185 -15.24 -5.06 2.87
N ALA A 186 -16.31 -4.65 3.56
CA ALA A 186 -17.38 -5.56 3.95
C ALA A 186 -18.05 -6.22 2.73
N ALA A 187 -18.37 -5.44 1.69
CA ALA A 187 -18.92 -5.97 0.45
C ALA A 187 -17.93 -6.89 -0.29
N LYS A 188 -16.65 -6.50 -0.36
CA LYS A 188 -15.57 -7.29 -0.98
C LYS A 188 -15.47 -8.67 -0.33
N VAL A 189 -15.39 -8.71 1.00
CA VAL A 189 -15.25 -9.96 1.75
C VAL A 189 -16.43 -10.89 1.46
N ARG A 190 -17.69 -10.40 1.45
CA ARG A 190 -18.84 -11.26 1.12
C ARG A 190 -18.78 -11.80 -0.30
N ILE A 191 -18.50 -10.95 -1.29
CA ILE A 191 -18.39 -11.37 -2.70
C ILE A 191 -17.28 -12.43 -2.91
N GLN A 192 -16.14 -12.29 -2.22
CA GLN A 192 -14.99 -13.18 -2.42
C GLN A 192 -15.10 -14.50 -1.64
N THR A 193 -15.77 -14.48 -0.47
CA THR A 193 -15.78 -15.61 0.47
C THR A 193 -17.08 -16.40 0.52
N GLN A 194 -18.20 -15.84 0.04
CA GLN A 194 -19.51 -16.51 0.07
C GLN A 194 -19.96 -16.90 -1.34
N PRO A 195 -19.73 -18.16 -1.77
CA PRO A 195 -20.19 -18.62 -3.06
C PRO A 195 -21.71 -18.48 -3.18
N GLY A 196 -22.17 -17.89 -4.30
CA GLY A 196 -23.60 -17.71 -4.57
C GLY A 196 -24.28 -16.53 -3.85
N TYR A 197 -23.55 -15.76 -3.02
CA TYR A 197 -24.15 -14.60 -2.34
C TYR A 197 -24.44 -13.44 -3.29
N ALA A 198 -23.41 -12.98 -4.01
CA ALA A 198 -23.46 -11.95 -5.04
C ALA A 198 -22.18 -12.00 -5.87
N ASN A 199 -22.24 -11.68 -7.16
CA ASN A 199 -21.04 -11.61 -8.02
C ASN A 199 -20.57 -10.17 -8.26
N THR A 200 -21.45 -9.19 -8.03
CA THR A 200 -21.18 -7.77 -8.29
C THR A 200 -21.52 -6.91 -7.08
N LEU A 201 -20.91 -5.71 -7.00
CA LEU A 201 -21.22 -4.74 -5.94
C LEU A 201 -22.69 -4.30 -5.97
N ARG A 202 -23.25 -4.16 -7.18
CA ARG A 202 -24.64 -3.74 -7.40
C ARG A 202 -25.65 -4.75 -6.83
N GLU A 203 -25.32 -6.04 -6.86
CA GLU A 203 -26.12 -7.08 -6.21
C GLU A 203 -25.86 -7.15 -4.70
N CYS A 204 -24.58 -7.07 -4.31
CA CYS A 204 -24.16 -7.30 -2.93
C CYS A 204 -24.64 -6.21 -1.98
N ALA A 205 -24.47 -4.94 -2.33
CA ALA A 205 -24.75 -3.84 -1.40
C ALA A 205 -26.25 -3.74 -1.01
N PRO A 206 -27.23 -3.79 -1.96
CA PRO A 206 -28.64 -3.78 -1.60
C PRO A 206 -29.05 -5.01 -0.79
N LYS A 207 -28.50 -6.19 -1.13
CA LYS A 207 -28.77 -7.43 -0.41
C LYS A 207 -28.25 -7.38 1.04
N MET A 208 -27.02 -6.93 1.24
CA MET A 208 -26.44 -6.72 2.57
C MET A 208 -27.27 -5.76 3.41
N TYR A 209 -27.71 -4.65 2.80
CA TYR A 209 -28.53 -3.66 3.47
C TYR A 209 -29.91 -4.21 3.86
N ALA A 210 -30.53 -5.02 3.01
CA ALA A 210 -31.82 -5.65 3.29
C ALA A 210 -31.74 -6.70 4.42
N GLU A 211 -30.63 -7.44 4.53
CA GLU A 211 -30.45 -8.52 5.50
C GLU A 211 -30.07 -8.01 6.91
N GLU A 212 -29.16 -7.04 6.99
CA GLU A 212 -28.51 -6.64 8.26
C GLU A 212 -28.46 -5.11 8.46
N GLY A 213 -29.01 -4.33 7.53
CA GLY A 213 -29.02 -2.87 7.58
C GLY A 213 -27.65 -2.21 7.41
N LEU A 214 -27.53 -0.96 7.87
CA LEU A 214 -26.29 -0.18 7.81
C LEU A 214 -25.14 -0.78 8.63
N TRP A 215 -25.44 -1.51 9.69
CA TRP A 215 -24.43 -2.06 10.58
C TRP A 215 -23.54 -3.12 9.90
N ALA A 216 -24.08 -3.84 8.90
CA ALA A 216 -23.30 -4.81 8.12
C ALA A 216 -22.06 -4.22 7.44
N PHE A 217 -22.10 -2.93 7.09
CA PHE A 217 -21.00 -2.24 6.41
C PHE A 217 -19.88 -1.81 7.37
N TYR A 218 -20.17 -1.63 8.66
CA TYR A 218 -19.23 -1.09 9.64
C TYR A 218 -18.83 -2.08 10.74
N LYS A 219 -19.43 -3.27 10.79
CA LYS A 219 -19.08 -4.35 11.74
C LYS A 219 -17.59 -4.71 11.75
N GLY A 220 -16.88 -4.50 10.63
CA GLY A 220 -15.46 -4.78 10.48
C GLY A 220 -14.49 -3.63 10.78
N VAL A 221 -14.98 -2.43 11.15
CA VAL A 221 -14.13 -1.24 11.31
C VAL A 221 -13.08 -1.40 12.41
N ALA A 222 -13.46 -1.90 13.59
CA ALA A 222 -12.51 -2.02 14.69
C ALA A 222 -11.34 -3.00 14.35
N PRO A 223 -11.61 -4.21 13.81
CA PRO A 223 -10.56 -5.07 13.26
C PRO A 223 -9.73 -4.40 12.15
N LEU A 224 -10.35 -3.57 11.32
CA LEU A 224 -9.68 -2.83 10.26
C LEU A 224 -8.67 -1.84 10.86
N TRP A 225 -9.08 -1.01 11.82
CA TRP A 225 -8.18 -0.07 12.51
C TRP A 225 -7.01 -0.75 13.19
N MET A 226 -7.25 -1.87 13.89
CA MET A 226 -6.18 -2.63 14.56
C MET A 226 -5.10 -3.10 13.58
N ARG A 227 -5.45 -3.32 12.31
CA ARG A 227 -4.52 -3.76 11.27
C ARG A 227 -3.89 -2.58 10.53
N GLN A 228 -4.72 -1.66 10.06
CA GLN A 228 -4.34 -0.62 9.11
C GLN A 228 -3.60 0.54 9.76
N ILE A 229 -4.01 0.97 10.96
CA ILE A 229 -3.35 2.10 11.64
C ILE A 229 -1.87 1.79 11.92
N PRO A 230 -1.50 0.66 12.56
CA PRO A 230 -0.09 0.34 12.80
C PRO A 230 0.70 0.15 11.48
N TYR A 231 0.06 -0.44 10.47
CA TYR A 231 0.66 -0.63 9.16
C TYR A 231 0.99 0.72 8.50
N THR A 232 0.04 1.65 8.47
CA THR A 232 0.19 2.99 7.89
C THR A 232 1.20 3.84 8.69
N MET A 233 1.16 3.80 10.02
CA MET A 233 2.13 4.48 10.88
C MET A 233 3.57 4.08 10.53
N MET A 234 3.83 2.77 10.47
CA MET A 234 5.16 2.25 10.13
C MET A 234 5.54 2.61 8.70
N LYS A 235 4.60 2.48 7.75
CA LYS A 235 4.82 2.76 6.33
C LYS A 235 5.26 4.21 6.10
N PHE A 236 4.56 5.19 6.68
CA PHE A 236 4.87 6.61 6.49
C PHE A 236 6.12 7.02 7.28
N ALA A 237 6.25 6.62 8.55
CA ALA A 237 7.40 6.98 9.36
C ALA A 237 8.72 6.41 8.78
N CYS A 238 8.73 5.15 8.36
CA CYS A 238 9.91 4.56 7.72
C CYS A 238 10.20 5.17 6.36
N PHE A 239 9.18 5.49 5.56
CA PHE A 239 9.37 6.10 4.26
C PHE A 239 10.05 7.46 4.39
N GLU A 240 9.49 8.38 5.19
CA GLU A 240 10.03 9.73 5.39
C GLU A 240 11.47 9.66 5.92
N ARG A 241 11.72 8.83 6.94
CA ARG A 241 13.07 8.66 7.52
C ARG A 241 14.06 8.05 6.53
N THR A 242 13.61 7.11 5.69
CA THR A 242 14.49 6.52 4.68
C THR A 242 14.81 7.52 3.58
N VAL A 243 13.83 8.31 3.14
CA VAL A 243 14.03 9.39 2.17
C VAL A 243 15.06 10.39 2.71
N GLU A 244 14.90 10.86 3.95
CA GLU A 244 15.86 11.76 4.61
C GLU A 244 17.28 11.16 4.64
N MET A 245 17.42 9.88 4.98
CA MET A 245 18.72 9.21 5.02
C MET A 245 19.34 9.03 3.63
N LEU A 246 18.54 8.71 2.61
CA LEU A 246 19.02 8.55 1.23
C LEU A 246 19.53 9.89 0.67
N TYR A 247 18.80 10.99 0.87
CA TYR A 247 19.27 12.32 0.46
C TYR A 247 20.48 12.80 1.29
N LYS A 248 20.63 12.36 2.55
CA LYS A 248 21.79 12.74 3.36
C LYS A 248 23.06 11.98 2.98
N TYR A 249 22.96 10.67 2.74
CA TYR A 249 24.14 9.80 2.63
C TYR A 249 24.42 9.26 1.23
N VAL A 250 23.40 9.15 0.36
CA VAL A 250 23.54 8.51 -0.96
C VAL A 250 23.49 9.53 -2.08
N VAL A 251 22.57 10.50 -1.99
CA VAL A 251 22.42 11.58 -2.96
C VAL A 251 22.56 12.92 -2.23
N PRO A 252 23.78 13.35 -1.88
CA PRO A 252 24.05 14.60 -1.17
C PRO A 252 23.88 15.81 -2.10
N LYS A 253 22.74 15.88 -2.76
CA LYS A 253 22.29 17.00 -3.58
C LYS A 253 20.91 17.40 -3.10
N PRO A 254 20.60 18.71 -3.01
CA PRO A 254 19.25 19.17 -2.74
C PRO A 254 18.25 18.52 -3.69
N ARG A 255 17.05 18.19 -3.18
CA ARG A 255 15.99 17.57 -4.00
C ARG A 255 15.59 18.45 -5.21
N SER A 256 15.83 19.76 -5.12
CA SER A 256 15.65 20.74 -6.21
C SER A 256 16.65 20.56 -7.37
N GLU A 257 17.84 20.03 -7.11
CA GLU A 257 18.91 19.83 -8.10
C GLU A 257 18.92 18.42 -8.69
N CYS A 258 18.20 17.48 -8.08
CA CYS A 258 18.06 16.12 -8.59
C CYS A 258 17.13 16.10 -9.82
N SER A 259 17.49 15.34 -10.85
CA SER A 259 16.60 15.12 -11.99
C SER A 259 15.32 14.39 -11.56
N LYS A 260 14.19 14.65 -12.23
CA LYS A 260 12.91 13.97 -11.97
C LYS A 260 13.03 12.43 -11.92
N PRO A 261 13.73 11.73 -12.83
CA PRO A 261 13.89 10.28 -12.75
C PRO A 261 14.73 9.84 -11.53
N GLU A 262 15.79 10.57 -11.17
CA GLU A 262 16.56 10.28 -9.95
C GLU A 262 15.67 10.37 -8.70
N GLN A 263 14.82 11.39 -8.62
CA GLN A 263 13.88 11.54 -7.51
C GLN A 263 12.89 10.37 -7.42
N LEU A 264 12.37 9.89 -8.56
CA LEU A 264 11.46 8.74 -8.60
C LEU A 264 12.15 7.43 -8.23
N VAL A 265 13.42 7.25 -8.62
CA VAL A 265 14.24 6.10 -8.20
C VAL A 265 14.49 6.13 -6.70
N VAL A 266 14.86 7.28 -6.14
CA VAL A 266 15.03 7.45 -4.68
C VAL A 266 13.72 7.11 -3.96
N THR A 267 12.58 7.61 -4.45
CA THR A 267 11.26 7.28 -3.87
C THR A 267 10.96 5.78 -3.95
N PHE A 268 11.24 5.13 -5.07
CA PHE A 268 11.00 3.69 -5.21
C PHE A 268 11.86 2.88 -4.22
N VAL A 269 13.15 3.20 -4.12
CA VAL A 269 14.09 2.55 -3.18
C VAL A 269 13.67 2.81 -1.74
N ALA A 270 13.34 4.06 -1.39
CA ALA A 270 12.85 4.42 -0.07
C ALA A 270 11.55 3.67 0.27
N GLY A 271 10.63 3.58 -0.68
CA GLY A 271 9.39 2.84 -0.55
C GLY A 271 9.63 1.34 -0.35
N TYR A 272 10.59 0.74 -1.06
CA TYR A 272 10.92 -0.66 -0.88
C TYR A 272 11.51 -0.93 0.51
N ILE A 273 12.50 -0.13 0.94
CA ILE A 273 13.13 -0.23 2.27
C ILE A 273 12.08 -0.03 3.37
N ALA A 274 11.21 0.98 3.24
CA ALA A 274 10.11 1.20 4.18
C ALA A 274 9.16 -0.02 4.24
N GLY A 275 8.88 -0.65 3.09
CA GLY A 275 8.11 -1.89 3.03
C GLY A 275 8.82 -3.07 3.71
N VAL A 276 10.15 -3.17 3.65
CA VAL A 276 10.93 -4.18 4.39
C VAL A 276 10.79 -3.97 5.90
N PHE A 277 10.97 -2.74 6.40
CA PHE A 277 10.78 -2.43 7.83
C PHE A 277 9.34 -2.71 8.28
N CYS A 278 8.37 -2.29 7.47
CA CYS A 278 6.97 -2.57 7.73
C CYS A 278 6.68 -4.08 7.80
N ALA A 279 7.25 -4.86 6.88
CA ALA A 279 7.13 -6.32 6.90
C ALA A 279 7.73 -6.88 8.20
N ILE A 280 8.97 -6.52 8.56
CA ILE A 280 9.65 -7.03 9.76
C ILE A 280 8.86 -6.72 11.04
N VAL A 281 8.42 -5.47 11.21
CA VAL A 281 7.72 -5.05 12.44
C VAL A 281 6.31 -5.66 12.53
N SER A 282 5.59 -5.78 11.42
CA SER A 282 4.23 -6.33 11.41
C SER A 282 4.16 -7.85 11.35
N HIS A 283 5.25 -8.54 11.00
CA HIS A 283 5.25 -9.99 10.77
C HIS A 283 4.90 -10.82 12.01
N PRO A 284 5.36 -10.47 13.23
CA PRO A 284 4.98 -11.24 14.42
C PRO A 284 3.48 -11.20 14.71
N ALA A 285 2.90 -9.99 14.66
CA ALA A 285 1.47 -9.79 14.91
C ALA A 285 0.63 -10.53 13.85
N ASP A 286 1.02 -10.42 12.58
CA ASP A 286 0.32 -11.10 11.49
C ASP A 286 0.42 -12.62 11.58
N SER A 287 1.58 -13.17 11.96
CA SER A 287 1.76 -14.60 12.17
C SER A 287 0.84 -15.12 13.27
N VAL A 288 0.73 -14.39 14.40
CA VAL A 288 -0.18 -14.73 15.49
C VAL A 288 -1.65 -14.64 15.04
N VAL A 289 -2.05 -13.54 14.39
CA VAL A 289 -3.43 -13.35 13.89
C VAL A 289 -3.81 -14.41 12.85
N SER A 290 -2.88 -14.80 11.98
CA SER A 290 -3.12 -15.82 10.95
C SER A 290 -3.41 -17.21 11.51
N VAL A 291 -2.83 -17.55 12.66
CA VAL A 291 -3.09 -18.82 13.38
C VAL A 291 -4.33 -18.68 14.25
N LEU A 292 -4.49 -17.54 14.91
CA LEU A 292 -5.68 -17.22 15.71
C LEU A 292 -6.98 -17.32 14.89
N ASN A 293 -6.96 -16.85 13.64
CA ASN A 293 -8.12 -16.95 12.74
C ASN A 293 -8.43 -18.40 12.30
N LYS A 294 -7.47 -19.33 12.44
CA LYS A 294 -7.67 -20.76 12.14
C LYS A 294 -8.14 -21.55 13.37
N GLU A 295 -7.74 -21.12 14.57
CA GLU A 295 -8.03 -21.81 15.82
C GLU A 295 -9.08 -21.02 16.63
N LYS A 296 -10.36 -21.39 16.51
CA LYS A 296 -11.42 -20.78 17.31
C LYS A 296 -11.22 -21.11 18.80
N GLY A 297 -11.08 -20.08 19.63
CA GLY A 297 -11.02 -20.21 21.10
C GLY A 297 -9.63 -20.14 21.72
N SER A 298 -8.56 -19.97 20.92
CA SER A 298 -7.22 -19.71 21.45
C SER A 298 -6.99 -18.22 21.71
N THR A 299 -6.18 -17.88 22.71
CA THR A 299 -5.76 -16.50 22.96
C THR A 299 -4.49 -16.18 22.17
N ALA A 300 -4.30 -14.94 21.72
CA ALA A 300 -3.08 -14.50 21.03
C ALA A 300 -1.78 -14.89 21.76
N MET A 301 -1.78 -14.84 23.10
CA MET A 301 -0.65 -15.26 23.94
C MET A 301 -0.38 -16.77 23.88
N GLN A 302 -1.42 -17.61 23.79
CA GLN A 302 -1.27 -19.05 23.67
C GLN A 302 -0.71 -19.43 22.29
N VAL A 303 -1.22 -18.77 21.24
CA VAL A 303 -0.72 -18.92 19.86
C VAL A 303 0.74 -18.48 19.74
N LEU A 304 1.10 -17.35 20.35
CA LEU A 304 2.48 -16.85 20.36
C LEU A 304 3.44 -17.85 21.05
N LYS A 305 3.04 -18.40 22.21
CA LYS A 305 3.81 -19.44 22.90
C LYS A 305 3.95 -20.72 22.07
N ARG A 306 2.92 -21.10 21.33
CA ARG A 306 2.91 -22.30 20.49
C ARG A 306 3.75 -22.17 19.22
N LEU A 307 3.68 -21.03 18.54
CA LEU A 307 4.51 -20.74 17.37
C LEU A 307 5.99 -20.68 17.76
N GLY A 308 6.30 -20.13 18.94
CA GLY A 308 7.66 -19.86 19.37
C GLY A 308 8.39 -18.87 18.44
N PRO A 309 9.63 -18.49 18.78
CA PRO A 309 10.37 -17.49 18.02
C PRO A 309 10.60 -17.89 16.55
N LYS A 310 10.92 -19.16 16.27
CA LYS A 310 11.14 -19.63 14.88
C LYS A 310 9.85 -19.69 14.06
N GLY A 311 8.70 -20.04 14.66
CA GLY A 311 7.42 -20.09 13.96
C GLY A 311 6.88 -18.70 13.64
N VAL A 312 7.09 -17.73 14.54
CA VAL A 312 6.66 -16.33 14.37
C VAL A 312 7.35 -15.67 13.17
N TRP A 313 8.58 -16.05 12.83
CA TRP A 313 9.32 -15.48 11.67
C TRP A 313 9.15 -16.27 10.37
N LYS A 314 8.37 -17.36 10.37
CA LYS A 314 8.13 -18.17 9.17
C LYS A 314 7.37 -17.34 8.13
N GLY A 315 7.89 -17.30 6.90
CA GLY A 315 7.26 -16.58 5.78
C GLY A 315 7.61 -15.10 5.69
N LEU A 316 8.49 -14.58 6.56
CA LEU A 316 8.93 -13.18 6.53
C LEU A 316 9.51 -12.80 5.16
N PHE A 317 10.35 -13.65 4.55
CA PHE A 317 10.94 -13.37 3.25
C PHE A 317 9.90 -13.13 2.15
N ALA A 318 8.88 -13.98 2.07
CA ALA A 318 7.78 -13.81 1.11
C ALA A 318 7.00 -12.51 1.38
N ARG A 319 6.79 -12.18 2.67
CA ARG A 319 6.14 -10.93 3.08
C ARG A 319 6.98 -9.71 2.71
N ILE A 320 8.30 -9.75 2.90
CA ILE A 320 9.23 -8.67 2.53
C ILE A 320 9.11 -8.37 1.04
N ILE A 321 9.14 -9.41 0.20
CA ILE A 321 9.00 -9.22 -1.24
C ILE A 321 7.64 -8.59 -1.57
N MET A 322 6.54 -9.18 -1.08
CA MET A 322 5.19 -8.71 -1.38
C MET A 322 4.92 -7.29 -0.90
N ILE A 323 5.13 -7.03 0.40
CA ILE A 323 4.85 -5.72 1.03
C ILE A 323 5.85 -4.67 0.54
N GLY A 324 7.12 -5.06 0.38
CA GLY A 324 8.17 -4.21 -0.18
C GLY A 324 7.81 -3.70 -1.57
N THR A 325 7.50 -4.60 -2.51
CA THR A 325 7.14 -4.21 -3.88
C THR A 325 5.84 -3.41 -3.95
N LEU A 326 4.83 -3.79 -3.16
CA LEU A 326 3.54 -3.09 -3.13
C LEU A 326 3.72 -1.66 -2.60
N THR A 327 4.48 -1.50 -1.52
CA THR A 327 4.76 -0.19 -0.90
C THR A 327 5.58 0.69 -1.83
N ALA A 328 6.63 0.13 -2.45
CA ALA A 328 7.45 0.83 -3.42
C ALA A 328 6.61 1.34 -4.60
N LEU A 329 5.73 0.50 -5.15
CA LEU A 329 4.85 0.88 -6.25
C LEU A 329 3.83 1.96 -5.86
N GLN A 330 3.25 1.85 -4.65
CA GLN A 330 2.32 2.86 -4.15
C GLN A 330 2.99 4.24 -4.02
N TRP A 331 4.18 4.30 -3.44
CA TRP A 331 4.94 5.55 -3.34
C TRP A 331 5.40 6.06 -4.70
N PHE A 332 5.82 5.17 -5.60
CA PHE A 332 6.21 5.53 -6.96
C PHE A 332 5.06 6.17 -7.74
N ILE A 333 3.87 5.57 -7.73
CA ILE A 333 2.68 6.14 -8.38
C ILE A 333 2.31 7.48 -7.75
N TYR A 334 2.32 7.56 -6.41
CA TYR A 334 2.00 8.78 -5.68
C TYR A 334 2.94 9.94 -6.02
N ASP A 335 4.25 9.71 -5.99
CA ASP A 335 5.25 10.72 -6.33
C ASP A 335 5.27 11.04 -7.83
N SER A 336 4.96 10.08 -8.70
CA SER A 336 4.79 10.34 -10.13
C SER A 336 3.64 11.32 -10.37
N VAL A 337 2.53 11.18 -9.65
CA VAL A 337 1.43 12.15 -9.68
C VAL A 337 1.89 13.52 -9.16
N LYS A 338 2.67 13.57 -8.07
CA LYS A 338 3.26 14.83 -7.58
C LYS A 338 4.17 15.50 -8.61
N VAL A 339 5.00 14.72 -9.31
CA VAL A 339 5.87 15.21 -10.38
C VAL A 339 5.04 15.74 -11.56
N TYR A 340 4.05 14.97 -12.00
CA TYR A 340 3.19 15.31 -13.13
C TYR A 340 2.41 16.61 -12.90
N PHE A 341 1.81 16.76 -11.72
CA PHE A 341 1.10 17.97 -11.34
C PHE A 341 1.99 19.06 -10.75
N ARG A 342 3.31 18.89 -10.71
CA ARG A 342 4.28 19.89 -10.20
C ARG A 342 3.95 20.38 -8.79
N LEU A 343 3.57 19.44 -7.92
CA LEU A 343 3.24 19.74 -6.53
C LEU A 343 4.49 20.13 -5.74
N PRO A 344 4.37 21.06 -4.76
CA PRO A 344 5.46 21.36 -3.85
C PRO A 344 5.80 20.09 -3.07
N ARG A 345 7.09 19.73 -3.09
CA ARG A 345 7.61 18.61 -2.30
C ARG A 345 8.58 19.23 -1.31
N PRO A 346 8.17 19.40 -0.04
CA PRO A 346 9.04 20.04 0.93
C PRO A 346 10.36 19.26 1.00
N PRO A 347 11.50 19.97 1.10
CA PRO A 347 12.79 19.32 1.30
C PRO A 347 12.76 18.51 2.61
N PRO A 348 13.64 17.50 2.74
CA PRO A 348 13.87 16.85 4.03
C PRO A 348 13.99 17.89 5.15
N PRO A 349 13.33 17.71 6.31
CA PRO A 349 13.39 18.69 7.37
C PRO A 349 14.84 18.93 7.79
N GLU A 350 15.30 20.17 7.61
CA GLU A 350 16.61 20.62 8.07
C GLU A 350 16.54 21.08 9.52
N MET A 351 17.69 21.03 10.20
CA MET A 351 17.77 21.51 11.58
C MET A 351 17.45 23.02 11.61
N PRO A 352 16.44 23.47 12.38
CA PRO A 352 16.09 24.88 12.43
C PRO A 352 17.22 25.70 13.05
N GLU A 353 17.38 26.95 12.61
CA GLU A 353 18.47 27.83 13.02
C GLU A 353 18.48 28.08 14.54
N SER A 354 17.30 28.17 15.16
CA SER A 354 17.14 28.26 16.61
C SER A 354 17.80 27.09 17.35
N LEU A 355 17.71 25.88 16.80
CA LEU A 355 18.31 24.68 17.37
C LEU A 355 19.81 24.59 17.04
N LYS A 356 20.22 25.00 15.82
CA LYS A 356 21.64 25.12 15.45
C LYS A 356 22.37 26.08 16.38
N LYS A 357 21.74 27.21 16.72
CA LYS A 357 22.24 28.19 17.68
C LYS A 357 22.34 27.63 19.11
N LYS A 358 21.31 26.88 19.56
CA LYS A 358 21.35 26.19 20.88
C LYS A 358 22.43 25.11 20.97
N LEU A 359 22.77 24.48 19.86
CA LEU A 359 23.79 23.43 19.77
C LEU A 359 25.21 23.97 19.44
N GLY A 360 25.36 25.29 19.30
CA GLY A 360 26.66 25.92 18.97
C GLY A 360 27.18 25.62 17.57
N LEU A 361 26.30 25.24 16.63
CA LEU A 361 26.64 24.89 15.25
C LEU A 361 26.61 26.10 14.28
N THR A 362 26.11 27.24 14.75
CA THR A 362 26.06 28.54 14.08
C THR A 362 26.18 29.62 15.15
N GLU A 363 26.98 30.68 14.88
CA GLU A 363 27.16 31.83 15.79
C GLU A 363 25.87 32.64 16.02
#